data_AF-A0A9N8E6P9-F1
#
_entry.id   AF-A0A9N8E6P9-F1
#
_cell.length_a   1.000
_cell.length_b   1.000
_cell.length_c   1.000
_cell.angle_alpha   90.00
_cell.angle_beta   90.00
_cell.angle_gamma   90.00
#
_symmetry.space_group_name_H-M   'P 1'
#
loop_
_entity.id
_entity.type
_entity.pdbx_description
1 polymer ?
#
loop_
_entity_poly.entity_id
_entity_poly.type
_entity_poly.pdbx_seq_one_letter_code
_entity_poly.pdbx_strand_id
1 'polypeptide(L)'
;MSCNFECELAGCLYLPGILIQELSRSIYRGCTITILCDNAATAAWQDKQCPTSPSSATSYLKQLNDIQHHYWQIWQTSVASIPSLDPHPNGLAPCQQLSLLKVFATRVRCGRLTASGQPVRAARVQDYGRAVAQEIRLGSHLRKDPRLDEHNTTHIELANISRGYSKADPPPDKTKPIPLQLLRHAITCILSTSSRDQTIRNMLLMGWFFLLRPGEYTYSAPINTPFRLKDVTFLTPT
;
A
#
# COMPACT_ATOMS: atom_id res chain seq x y z
N MET A 1 -25.15 24.07 27.39
CA MET A 1 -24.87 25.27 26.56
C MET A 1 -24.08 24.82 25.35
N SER A 2 -24.77 24.78 24.21
CA SER A 2 -24.25 24.39 22.91
C SER A 2 -23.33 25.45 22.31
N CYS A 3 -22.40 24.95 21.48
CA CYS A 3 -21.77 25.55 20.29
C CYS A 3 -21.19 26.98 20.38
N ASN A 4 -19.90 27.07 20.04
CA ASN A 4 -19.33 28.11 19.16
C ASN A 4 -17.92 27.68 18.69
N PHE A 5 -17.84 26.62 17.87
CA PHE A 5 -16.61 26.20 17.17
C PHE A 5 -16.69 26.43 15.64
N GLU A 6 -17.65 27.24 15.18
CA GLU A 6 -17.96 27.41 13.74
C GLU A 6 -17.45 28.71 13.09
N CYS A 7 -16.75 29.61 13.77
CA CYS A 7 -16.41 30.91 13.18
C CYS A 7 -14.95 31.15 12.76
N GLU A 8 -14.00 30.25 13.00
CA GLU A 8 -12.60 30.46 12.54
C GLU A 8 -12.21 29.69 11.27
N LEU A 9 -13.06 28.79 10.77
CA LEU A 9 -12.88 28.14 9.46
C LEU A 9 -13.25 29.03 8.27
N ALA A 10 -14.01 30.11 8.50
CA ALA A 10 -14.41 31.06 7.47
C ALA A 10 -13.33 32.12 7.13
N GLY A 11 -12.31 32.30 7.98
CA GLY A 11 -11.28 33.34 7.81
C GLY A 11 -10.05 32.93 6.99
N CYS A 12 -9.80 31.63 6.77
CA CYS A 12 -8.59 31.13 6.11
C CYS A 12 -8.80 30.59 4.68
N LEU A 13 -10.05 30.59 4.19
CA LEU A 13 -10.38 30.32 2.79
C LEU A 13 -10.23 31.57 1.90
N TYR A 14 -9.80 32.70 2.47
CA TYR A 14 -9.59 33.95 1.74
C TYR A 14 -8.15 34.14 1.26
N LEU A 15 -7.47 33.07 0.82
CA LEU A 15 -6.28 33.19 -0.02
C LEU A 15 -6.21 32.10 -1.12
N PRO A 16 -7.28 31.88 -1.93
CA PRO A 16 -7.09 31.28 -3.25
C PRO A 16 -6.11 32.11 -4.07
N GLY A 17 -6.01 33.42 -3.76
CA GLY A 17 -5.19 34.40 -4.44
C GLY A 17 -3.71 34.05 -4.53
N ILE A 18 -3.05 33.44 -3.54
CA ILE A 18 -1.61 33.13 -3.64
C ILE A 18 -1.37 31.84 -4.44
N LEU A 19 -2.19 30.80 -4.26
CA LEU A 19 -2.05 29.55 -5.01
C LEU A 19 -2.46 29.76 -6.48
N ILE A 20 -3.53 30.52 -6.71
CA ILE A 20 -3.97 30.97 -8.03
C ILE A 20 -3.04 32.06 -8.57
N GLN A 21 -2.37 32.91 -7.77
CA GLN A 21 -1.34 33.83 -8.29
C GLN A 21 -0.08 33.11 -8.71
N GLU A 22 0.37 32.08 -7.99
CA GLU A 22 1.53 31.30 -8.41
C GLU A 22 1.21 30.47 -9.66
N LEU A 23 0.01 29.86 -9.72
CA LEU A 23 -0.48 29.19 -10.92
C LEU A 23 -0.72 30.18 -12.08
N SER A 24 -1.31 31.35 -11.84
CA SER A 24 -1.63 32.34 -12.89
C SER A 24 -0.42 33.17 -13.32
N ARG A 25 0.54 33.50 -12.45
CA ARG A 25 1.83 34.11 -12.85
C ARG A 25 2.65 33.14 -13.68
N SER A 26 2.55 31.84 -13.41
CA SER A 26 3.12 30.81 -14.28
C SER A 26 2.41 30.78 -15.63
N ILE A 27 1.07 30.82 -15.69
CA ILE A 27 0.28 30.72 -16.93
C ILE A 27 0.30 32.00 -17.79
N TYR A 28 0.33 33.21 -17.20
CA TYR A 28 0.21 34.50 -17.93
C TYR A 28 1.52 35.07 -18.47
N ARG A 29 2.69 34.57 -18.07
CA ARG A 29 3.98 34.99 -18.65
C ARG A 29 4.28 34.35 -20.01
N GLY A 30 3.30 33.71 -20.65
CA GLY A 30 3.54 32.87 -21.82
C GLY A 30 4.44 31.66 -21.50
N CYS A 31 4.80 31.46 -20.23
CA CYS A 31 5.21 30.16 -19.75
C CYS A 31 3.97 29.30 -19.78
N THR A 32 3.77 28.59 -20.89
CA THR A 32 3.19 27.26 -20.83
C THR A 32 3.68 26.66 -19.51
N ILE A 33 2.77 26.27 -18.61
CA ILE A 33 3.16 25.19 -17.69
C ILE A 33 3.37 24.04 -18.65
N THR A 34 4.58 23.98 -19.20
CA THR A 34 5.14 22.81 -19.78
C THR A 34 5.19 21.89 -18.57
N ILE A 35 4.05 21.25 -18.30
CA ILE A 35 4.05 19.83 -18.03
C ILE A 35 5.09 19.34 -19.01
N LEU A 36 6.26 18.97 -18.52
CA LEU A 36 7.35 18.41 -19.31
C LEU A 36 6.82 17.08 -19.90
N CYS A 37 5.94 17.25 -20.87
CA CYS A 37 5.68 16.45 -22.03
C CYS A 37 6.32 17.17 -23.24
N ASP A 38 7.31 18.05 -23.02
CA ASP A 38 8.29 18.34 -24.06
C ASP A 38 9.37 17.28 -23.98
N ASN A 39 9.33 16.42 -24.98
CA ASN A 39 10.15 15.26 -25.26
C ASN A 39 11.63 15.64 -25.52
N ALA A 40 12.26 16.39 -24.63
CA ALA A 40 13.68 16.68 -24.63
C ALA A 40 14.33 16.33 -23.28
N ALA A 41 13.63 16.49 -22.15
CA ALA A 41 14.05 15.92 -20.87
C ALA A 41 13.59 14.47 -20.72
N THR A 42 12.41 14.13 -21.26
CA THR A 42 11.99 12.74 -21.45
C THR A 42 12.83 12.08 -22.53
N ALA A 43 13.19 12.79 -23.61
CA ALA A 43 14.15 12.26 -24.58
C ALA A 43 15.56 12.19 -24.00
N ALA A 44 16.06 13.13 -23.21
CA ALA A 44 17.36 12.99 -22.54
C ALA A 44 17.36 11.96 -21.40
N TRP A 45 16.18 11.54 -20.91
CA TRP A 45 15.99 10.40 -20.00
C TRP A 45 15.72 9.08 -20.76
N GLN A 46 15.28 9.16 -22.03
CA GLN A 46 15.16 8.03 -22.95
C GLN A 46 16.48 7.77 -23.73
N ASP A 47 17.32 8.79 -23.90
CA ASP A 47 18.51 8.84 -24.75
C ASP A 47 19.81 8.77 -23.91
N LYS A 48 19.80 9.31 -22.68
CA LYS A 48 20.55 8.62 -21.62
C LYS A 48 19.73 7.40 -21.30
N GLN A 49 20.12 6.26 -21.85
CA GLN A 49 19.74 4.92 -21.41
C GLN A 49 19.33 4.94 -19.94
N CYS A 50 18.07 5.25 -19.65
CA CYS A 50 17.55 4.92 -18.35
C CYS A 50 17.25 3.45 -18.56
N PRO A 51 18.02 2.55 -17.92
CA PRO A 51 17.56 1.19 -17.89
C PRO A 51 16.19 1.32 -17.23
N THR A 52 15.11 1.13 -17.99
CA THR A 52 13.93 0.49 -17.43
C THR A 52 14.46 -0.86 -16.99
N SER A 53 15.13 -0.89 -15.85
CA SER A 53 15.66 -2.13 -15.38
C SER A 53 14.39 -2.91 -15.09
N PRO A 54 14.19 -4.08 -15.71
CA PRO A 54 13.23 -5.03 -15.19
C PRO A 54 13.46 -5.22 -13.67
N SER A 55 14.66 -4.91 -13.15
CA SER A 55 15.04 -4.99 -11.76
C SER A 55 14.16 -4.23 -10.75
N SER A 56 13.41 -3.16 -11.05
CA SER A 56 12.60 -2.48 -9.98
C SER A 56 11.21 -3.10 -9.79
N ALA A 57 10.50 -3.38 -10.88
CA ALA A 57 9.24 -4.13 -10.82
C ALA A 57 9.52 -5.58 -10.40
N THR A 58 10.56 -6.18 -10.98
CA THR A 58 11.03 -7.52 -10.60
C THR A 58 11.60 -7.54 -9.18
N SER A 59 12.25 -6.48 -8.66
CA SER A 59 12.67 -6.45 -7.25
C SER A 59 11.49 -6.36 -6.30
N TYR A 60 10.46 -5.58 -6.63
CA TYR A 60 9.26 -5.48 -5.81
C TYR A 60 8.50 -6.81 -5.78
N LEU A 61 8.29 -7.43 -6.95
CA LEU A 61 7.67 -8.76 -7.05
C LEU A 61 8.52 -9.83 -6.37
N LYS A 62 9.85 -9.76 -6.51
CA LYS A 62 10.78 -10.63 -5.79
C LYS A 62 10.64 -10.43 -4.29
N GLN A 63 10.57 -9.20 -3.79
CA GLN A 63 10.41 -8.91 -2.37
C GLN A 63 9.06 -9.44 -1.83
N LEU A 64 7.97 -9.31 -2.60
CA LEU A 64 6.68 -9.88 -2.22
C LEU A 64 6.74 -11.41 -2.16
N ASN A 65 7.37 -12.05 -3.15
CA ASN A 65 7.59 -13.49 -3.16
C ASN A 65 8.49 -13.91 -2.00
N ASP A 66 9.55 -13.17 -1.69
CA ASP A 66 10.45 -13.43 -0.57
C ASP A 66 9.69 -13.39 0.76
N ILE A 67 8.76 -12.44 0.92
CA ILE A 67 7.88 -12.33 2.10
C ILE A 67 6.92 -13.53 2.19
N GLN A 68 6.27 -13.91 1.08
CA GLN A 68 5.39 -15.08 1.05
C GLN A 68 6.16 -16.36 1.37
N HIS A 69 7.32 -16.54 0.74
CA HIS A 69 8.22 -17.65 0.97
C HIS A 69 8.69 -17.72 2.43
N HIS A 70 8.98 -16.57 3.04
CA HIS A 70 9.32 -16.52 4.46
C HIS A 70 8.16 -17.00 5.36
N TYR A 71 6.90 -16.63 5.06
CA TYR A 71 5.75 -17.12 5.83
C TYR A 71 5.54 -18.63 5.63
N TRP A 72 5.83 -19.13 4.43
CA TRP A 72 5.81 -20.56 4.13
C TRP A 72 6.89 -21.34 4.89
N GLN A 73 8.11 -20.83 4.97
CA GLN A 73 9.18 -21.45 5.77
C GLN A 73 8.78 -21.57 7.24
N ILE A 74 8.17 -20.52 7.81
CA ILE A 74 7.66 -20.55 9.19
C ILE A 74 6.58 -21.63 9.35
N TRP A 75 5.69 -21.79 8.37
CA TRP A 75 4.73 -22.89 8.37
C TRP A 75 5.42 -24.26 8.33
N GLN A 76 6.37 -24.47 7.43
CA GLN A 76 7.11 -25.72 7.30
C GLN A 76 7.80 -26.09 8.62
N THR A 77 8.47 -25.14 9.27
CA THR A 77 9.08 -25.36 10.59
C THR A 77 8.02 -25.71 11.65
N SER A 78 6.87 -25.04 11.62
CA SER A 78 5.78 -25.30 12.57
C SER A 78 5.17 -26.69 12.39
N VAL A 79 5.05 -27.17 11.15
CA VAL A 79 4.52 -28.49 10.81
C VAL A 79 5.53 -29.59 11.06
N ALA A 80 6.82 -29.35 10.79
CA ALA A 80 7.91 -30.29 11.07
C ALA A 80 8.03 -30.64 12.56
N SER A 81 7.55 -29.77 13.46
CA SER A 81 7.48 -30.07 14.89
C SER A 81 6.44 -31.14 15.26
N ILE A 82 5.53 -31.48 14.34
CA ILE A 82 4.49 -32.49 14.50
C ILE A 82 4.96 -33.75 13.75
N PRO A 83 5.20 -34.88 14.44
CA PRO A 83 5.67 -36.10 13.79
C PRO A 83 4.74 -36.52 12.63
N SER A 84 5.32 -37.00 11.52
CA SER A 84 4.62 -37.57 10.36
C SER A 84 3.63 -36.66 9.60
N LEU A 85 3.69 -35.34 9.80
CA LEU A 85 2.84 -34.39 9.07
C LEU A 85 3.60 -33.76 7.89
N ASP A 86 3.08 -33.94 6.68
CA ASP A 86 3.57 -33.27 5.46
C ASP A 86 3.21 -31.77 5.50
N PRO A 87 4.15 -30.84 5.21
CA PRO A 87 3.84 -29.42 5.01
C PRO A 87 2.71 -29.14 4.03
N HIS A 88 2.55 -29.97 3.00
CA HIS A 88 1.34 -29.99 2.19
C HIS A 88 0.43 -31.08 2.74
N PRO A 89 -0.65 -30.75 3.47
CA PRO A 89 -1.45 -31.74 4.18
C PRO A 89 -2.39 -32.54 3.24
N ASN A 90 -1.84 -33.10 2.15
CA ASN A 90 -2.58 -33.77 1.08
C ASN A 90 -3.34 -35.03 1.55
N GLY A 91 -2.83 -35.71 2.57
CA GLY A 91 -3.48 -36.89 3.17
C GLY A 91 -4.54 -36.56 4.23
N LEU A 92 -4.74 -35.28 4.56
CA LEU A 92 -5.69 -34.87 5.60
C LEU A 92 -7.04 -34.48 5.03
N ALA A 93 -8.10 -34.82 5.76
CA ALA A 93 -9.45 -34.35 5.44
C ALA A 93 -9.53 -32.81 5.57
N PRO A 94 -10.42 -32.13 4.83
CA PRO A 94 -10.54 -30.67 4.87
C PRO A 94 -10.72 -30.08 6.27
N CYS A 95 -11.49 -30.76 7.14
CA CYS A 95 -11.69 -30.34 8.53
C CYS A 95 -10.40 -30.38 9.38
N GLN A 96 -9.50 -31.32 9.09
CA GLN A 96 -8.20 -31.44 9.75
C GLN A 96 -7.22 -30.37 9.24
N GLN A 97 -7.22 -30.10 7.93
CA GLN A 97 -6.45 -29.00 7.34
C GLN A 97 -6.87 -27.65 7.93
N LEU A 98 -8.17 -27.42 8.06
CA LEU A 98 -8.73 -26.24 8.71
C LEU A 98 -8.26 -26.14 10.17
N SER A 99 -8.31 -27.24 10.91
CA SER A 99 -7.87 -27.28 12.31
C SER A 99 -6.39 -26.93 12.45
N LEU A 100 -5.53 -27.41 11.55
CA LEU A 100 -4.11 -27.04 11.50
C LEU A 100 -3.93 -25.54 11.25
N LEU A 101 -4.67 -24.96 10.31
CA LEU A 101 -4.63 -23.53 10.04
C LEU A 101 -5.06 -22.70 11.25
N LYS A 102 -6.06 -23.14 12.00
CA LYS A 102 -6.50 -22.47 13.25
C LYS A 102 -5.41 -22.49 14.31
N VAL A 103 -4.76 -23.64 14.51
CA VAL A 103 -3.63 -23.78 15.44
C VAL A 103 -2.47 -22.89 15.02
N PHE A 104 -2.11 -22.90 13.74
CA PHE A 104 -1.08 -22.04 13.18
C PHE A 104 -1.40 -20.56 13.39
N ALA A 105 -2.60 -20.11 13.04
CA ALA A 105 -3.06 -18.74 13.24
C ALA A 105 -2.97 -18.31 14.71
N THR A 106 -3.31 -19.20 15.64
CA THR A 106 -3.20 -18.97 17.09
C THR A 106 -1.75 -18.83 17.54
N ARG A 107 -0.86 -19.71 17.05
CA ARG A 107 0.58 -19.67 17.37
C ARG A 107 1.27 -18.43 16.79
N VAL A 108 0.87 -18.00 15.59
CA VAL A 108 1.31 -16.71 15.03
C VAL A 108 0.79 -15.57 15.89
N ARG A 109 -0.52 -15.55 16.23
CA ARG A 109 -1.16 -14.47 17.00
C ARG A 109 -0.47 -14.22 18.34
N CYS A 110 -0.05 -15.27 19.04
CA CYS A 110 0.63 -15.16 20.33
C CYS A 110 2.15 -14.93 20.23
N GLY A 111 2.70 -14.86 19.02
CA GLY A 111 4.11 -14.57 18.78
C GLY A 111 5.04 -15.78 18.73
N ARG A 112 4.55 -16.99 19.04
CA ARG A 112 5.36 -18.23 19.08
C ARG A 112 6.07 -18.56 17.75
N LEU A 113 5.49 -18.13 16.63
CA LEU A 113 6.03 -18.37 15.29
C LEU A 113 6.58 -17.09 14.62
N THR A 114 6.64 -15.99 15.36
CA THR A 114 7.13 -14.71 14.84
C THR A 114 8.59 -14.52 15.21
N ALA A 115 9.37 -13.88 14.34
CA ALA A 115 10.79 -13.64 14.60
C ALA A 115 11.04 -12.82 15.88
N SER A 116 10.12 -11.92 16.24
CA SER A 116 10.21 -11.10 17.45
C SER A 116 9.76 -11.82 18.72
N GLY A 117 9.10 -12.98 18.62
CA GLY A 117 8.45 -13.65 19.74
C GLY A 117 7.24 -12.89 20.32
N GLN A 118 6.82 -11.78 19.70
CA GLN A 118 5.77 -10.91 20.23
C GLN A 118 4.41 -11.19 19.58
N PRO A 119 3.30 -11.00 20.31
CA PRO A 119 1.97 -11.09 19.73
C PRO A 119 1.81 -10.11 18.56
N VAL A 120 1.18 -10.56 17.47
CA VAL A 120 0.95 -9.73 16.27
C VAL A 120 -0.52 -9.40 16.08
N ARG A 121 -0.81 -8.32 15.35
CA ARG A 121 -2.17 -7.90 15.03
C ARG A 121 -2.88 -8.87 14.07
N ALA A 122 -4.20 -8.86 14.07
CA ALA A 122 -5.07 -9.69 13.24
C ALA A 122 -4.72 -9.62 11.75
N ALA A 123 -4.45 -8.41 11.23
CA ALA A 123 -4.05 -8.23 9.83
C ALA A 123 -2.80 -9.07 9.49
N ARG A 124 -1.80 -9.06 10.36
CA ARG A 124 -0.57 -9.83 10.16
C ARG A 124 -0.85 -11.33 10.17
N VAL A 125 -1.71 -11.82 11.07
CA VAL A 125 -2.12 -13.23 11.11
C VAL A 125 -2.82 -13.63 9.80
N GLN A 126 -3.66 -12.76 9.25
CA GLN A 126 -4.30 -12.99 7.96
C GLN A 126 -3.29 -13.06 6.80
N ASP A 127 -2.24 -12.25 6.82
CA ASP A 127 -1.18 -12.28 5.81
C ASP A 127 -0.43 -13.63 5.85
N TYR A 128 -0.06 -14.10 7.04
CA TYR A 128 0.50 -15.44 7.24
C TYR A 128 -0.44 -16.52 6.72
N GLY A 129 -1.69 -16.52 7.17
CA GLY A 129 -2.68 -17.52 6.77
C GLY A 129 -2.95 -17.52 5.27
N ARG A 130 -2.97 -16.35 4.63
CA ARG A 130 -3.17 -16.21 3.18
C ARG A 130 -1.99 -16.76 2.39
N ALA A 131 -0.76 -16.40 2.76
CA ALA A 131 0.43 -16.89 2.06
C ALA A 131 0.54 -18.41 2.17
N VAL A 132 0.37 -18.97 3.36
CA VAL A 132 0.41 -20.42 3.58
C VAL A 132 -0.67 -21.14 2.78
N ALA A 133 -1.90 -20.61 2.77
CA ALA A 133 -2.99 -21.24 2.03
C ALA A 133 -2.80 -21.16 0.51
N GLN A 134 -2.17 -20.09 0.01
CA GLN A 134 -1.78 -19.99 -1.40
C GLN A 134 -0.74 -21.05 -1.76
N GLU A 135 0.28 -21.26 -0.92
CA GLU A 135 1.29 -22.31 -1.14
C GLU A 135 0.67 -23.71 -1.07
N ILE A 136 -0.18 -23.99 -0.08
CA ILE A 136 -0.91 -25.27 0.00
C ILE A 136 -1.76 -25.47 -1.27
N ARG A 137 -2.42 -24.42 -1.75
CA ARG A 137 -3.20 -24.49 -3.00
C ARG A 137 -2.32 -24.81 -4.20
N LEU A 138 -1.12 -24.24 -4.28
CA LEU A 138 -0.19 -24.47 -5.40
C LEU A 138 0.42 -25.87 -5.37
N GLY A 139 0.76 -26.39 -4.18
CA GLY A 139 1.38 -27.71 -4.01
C GLY A 139 0.42 -28.88 -3.78
N SER A 140 -0.88 -28.62 -3.57
CA SER A 140 -1.88 -29.69 -3.39
C SER A 140 -2.43 -30.19 -4.72
N HIS A 141 -2.66 -31.51 -4.78
CA HIS A 141 -3.27 -32.16 -5.96
C HIS A 141 -4.67 -31.62 -6.26
N LEU A 142 -5.41 -31.21 -5.22
CA LEU A 142 -6.79 -30.71 -5.33
C LEU A 142 -6.87 -29.22 -5.74
N ARG A 143 -5.75 -28.48 -5.70
CA ARG A 143 -5.67 -27.04 -5.99
C ARG A 143 -6.74 -26.19 -5.29
N LYS A 144 -7.19 -26.64 -4.11
CA LYS A 144 -8.21 -25.97 -3.29
C LYS A 144 -7.54 -25.17 -2.18
N ASP A 145 -7.96 -23.92 -1.99
CA ASP A 145 -7.49 -23.10 -0.87
C ASP A 145 -8.13 -23.66 0.42
N PRO A 146 -7.33 -24.14 1.39
CA PRO A 146 -7.83 -24.78 2.61
C PRO A 146 -8.57 -23.82 3.56
N ARG A 147 -8.54 -22.51 3.31
CA ARG A 147 -9.31 -21.52 4.08
C ARG A 147 -10.73 -21.37 3.56
N LEU A 148 -11.01 -21.86 2.36
CA LEU A 148 -12.27 -21.62 1.68
C LEU A 148 -13.21 -22.83 1.81
N ASP A 149 -14.49 -22.53 1.98
CA ASP A 149 -15.56 -23.52 1.97
C ASP A 149 -15.89 -23.98 0.54
N GLU A 150 -16.97 -24.76 0.40
CA GLU A 150 -17.45 -25.25 -0.89
C GLU A 150 -17.95 -24.13 -1.82
N HIS A 151 -18.34 -22.98 -1.25
CA HIS A 151 -18.80 -21.79 -1.97
C HIS A 151 -17.66 -20.79 -2.22
N ASN A 152 -16.41 -21.22 -2.07
CA ASN A 152 -15.22 -20.38 -2.25
C ASN A 152 -15.20 -19.15 -1.33
N THR A 153 -15.90 -19.22 -0.20
CA THR A 153 -15.96 -18.17 0.83
C THR A 153 -15.09 -18.58 2.01
N THR A 154 -14.55 -17.60 2.77
CA THR A 154 -13.73 -17.92 3.94
C THR A 154 -14.53 -18.73 4.95
N HIS A 155 -14.00 -19.88 5.36
CA HIS A 155 -14.66 -20.78 6.30
C HIS A 155 -15.03 -20.04 7.60
N ILE A 156 -16.27 -20.26 8.08
CA ILE A 156 -16.86 -19.51 9.18
C ILE A 156 -15.98 -19.49 10.45
N GLU A 157 -15.30 -20.59 10.75
CA GLU A 157 -14.39 -20.69 11.90
C GLU A 157 -13.19 -19.74 11.79
N LEU A 158 -12.57 -19.65 10.61
CA LEU A 158 -11.46 -18.73 10.38
C LEU A 158 -11.95 -17.28 10.38
N ALA A 159 -13.14 -17.03 9.83
CA ALA A 159 -13.78 -15.72 9.89
C ALA A 159 -14.06 -15.31 11.35
N ASN A 160 -14.50 -16.22 12.21
CA ASN A 160 -14.72 -15.99 13.63
C ASN A 160 -13.43 -15.66 14.37
N ILE A 161 -12.36 -16.44 14.13
CA ILE A 161 -11.04 -16.18 14.71
C ILE A 161 -10.53 -14.79 14.29
N SER A 162 -10.63 -14.48 13.00
CA SER A 162 -10.24 -13.18 12.46
C SER A 162 -11.00 -12.01 13.11
N ARG A 163 -12.32 -12.15 13.27
CA ARG A 163 -13.16 -11.16 13.97
C ARG A 163 -12.78 -11.04 15.44
N GLY A 164 -12.55 -12.16 16.12
CA GLY A 164 -12.13 -12.20 17.51
C GLY A 164 -10.80 -11.47 17.73
N TYR A 165 -9.80 -11.72 16.87
CA TYR A 165 -8.53 -11.01 16.93
C TYR A 165 -8.67 -9.53 16.61
N SER A 166 -9.45 -9.17 15.60
CA SER A 166 -9.67 -7.77 15.23
C SER A 166 -10.36 -6.97 16.36
N LYS A 167 -11.26 -7.61 17.11
CA LYS A 167 -11.91 -7.01 18.28
C LYS A 167 -10.96 -6.86 19.48
N ALA A 168 -10.01 -7.78 19.63
CA ALA A 168 -9.04 -7.77 20.72
C ALA A 168 -7.86 -6.82 20.45
N ASP A 169 -7.59 -6.48 19.19
CA ASP A 169 -6.54 -5.54 18.83
C ASP A 169 -6.89 -4.11 19.25
N PRO A 170 -5.90 -3.29 19.64
CA PRO A 170 -6.14 -1.88 19.88
C PRO A 170 -6.61 -1.19 18.59
N PRO A 171 -7.45 -0.14 18.71
CA PRO A 171 -7.83 0.66 17.56
C PRO A 171 -6.61 1.12 16.75
N PRO A 172 -6.73 1.24 15.41
CA PRO A 172 -5.67 1.80 14.60
C PRO A 172 -5.30 3.20 15.09
N ASP A 173 -4.00 3.48 15.13
CA ASP A 173 -3.53 4.83 15.42
C ASP A 173 -4.02 5.76 14.31
N LYS A 174 -4.64 6.87 14.69
CA LYS A 174 -5.07 7.88 13.74
C LYS A 174 -3.84 8.52 13.13
N THR A 175 -3.62 8.31 11.83
CA THR A 175 -2.59 9.02 11.08
C THR A 175 -2.90 10.52 11.15
N LYS A 176 -2.00 11.30 11.74
CA LYS A 176 -2.15 12.75 11.79
C LYS A 176 -2.03 13.31 10.37
N PRO A 177 -2.93 14.23 9.96
CA PRO A 177 -2.80 14.87 8.66
C PRO A 177 -1.50 15.66 8.59
N ILE A 178 -0.89 15.70 7.41
CA ILE A 178 0.32 16.51 7.18
C ILE A 178 -0.09 17.98 7.21
N PRO A 179 0.45 18.80 8.16
CA PRO A 179 0.10 20.20 8.23
C PRO A 179 0.50 20.95 6.96
N LEU A 180 -0.38 21.85 6.48
CA LEU A 180 -0.09 22.69 5.30
C LEU A 180 1.19 23.52 5.45
N GLN A 181 1.51 23.95 6.68
CA GLN A 181 2.74 24.68 6.97
C GLN A 181 3.99 23.87 6.68
N LEU A 182 3.98 22.57 7.02
CA LEU A 182 5.09 21.66 6.75
C LEU A 182 5.27 21.47 5.24
N LEU A 183 4.17 21.33 4.51
CA LEU A 183 4.21 21.24 3.05
C LEU A 183 4.78 22.51 2.42
N ARG A 184 4.31 23.68 2.86
CA ARG A 184 4.82 24.99 2.40
C ARG A 184 6.32 25.11 2.65
N HIS A 185 6.77 24.78 3.85
CA HIS A 185 8.18 24.81 4.21
C HIS A 185 9.01 23.87 3.33
N ALA A 186 8.57 22.61 3.16
CA ALA A 186 9.25 21.63 2.32
C ALA A 186 9.40 22.13 0.87
N ILE A 187 8.32 22.69 0.29
CA ILE A 187 8.34 23.25 -1.06
C ILE A 187 9.31 24.42 -1.19
N THR A 188 9.37 25.30 -0.19
CA THR A 188 10.30 26.45 -0.19
C THR A 188 11.75 26.04 -0.02
N CYS A 189 12.02 24.96 0.74
CA CYS A 189 13.37 24.45 0.99
C CYS A 189 13.91 23.63 -0.18
N ILE A 190 13.04 23.02 -0.99
CA ILE A 190 13.45 22.33 -2.21
C ILE A 190 13.87 23.39 -3.24
N LEU A 191 15.17 23.64 -3.30
CA LEU A 191 15.80 24.50 -4.28
C LEU A 191 15.50 23.94 -5.67
N SER A 192 14.73 24.66 -6.48
CA SER A 192 14.34 24.22 -7.83
C SER A 192 15.48 24.34 -8.86
N THR A 193 16.72 24.15 -8.41
CA THR A 193 17.93 24.26 -9.23
C THR A 193 18.11 23.03 -10.12
N SER A 194 17.62 21.86 -9.70
CA SER A 194 17.67 20.63 -10.49
C SER A 194 16.28 20.13 -10.92
N SER A 195 16.23 19.45 -12.07
CA SER A 195 15.02 18.77 -12.58
C SER A 195 14.47 17.73 -11.58
N ARG A 196 15.36 17.06 -10.84
CA ARG A 196 14.98 16.12 -9.77
C ARG A 196 14.22 16.83 -8.65
N ASP A 197 14.71 17.97 -8.19
CA ASP A 197 14.11 18.73 -7.10
C ASP A 197 12.74 19.28 -7.50
N GLN A 198 12.62 19.79 -8.73
CA GLN A 198 11.34 20.20 -9.30
C GLN A 198 10.34 19.04 -9.37
N THR A 199 10.81 17.84 -9.71
CA THR A 199 9.97 16.63 -9.77
C THR A 199 9.47 16.22 -8.38
N ILE A 200 10.35 16.19 -7.37
CA ILE A 200 9.98 15.87 -5.98
C ILE A 200 8.95 16.89 -5.46
N ARG A 201 9.19 18.18 -5.71
CA ARG A 201 8.27 19.25 -5.33
C ARG A 201 6.88 19.06 -5.96
N ASN A 202 6.82 18.73 -7.24
CA ASN A 202 5.55 18.51 -7.94
C ASN A 202 4.84 17.23 -7.44
N MET A 203 5.58 16.15 -7.18
CA MET A 203 5.02 14.92 -6.60
C MET A 203 4.42 15.15 -5.22
N LEU A 204 5.08 15.94 -4.36
CA LEU A 204 4.54 16.32 -3.04
C LEU A 204 3.23 17.09 -3.17
N LEU A 205 3.18 18.06 -4.08
CA LEU A 205 1.97 18.86 -4.33
C LEU A 205 0.82 18.00 -4.86
N MET A 206 1.08 17.14 -5.84
CA MET A 206 0.05 16.25 -6.41
C MET A 206 -0.48 15.27 -5.35
N GLY A 207 0.43 14.59 -4.63
CA GLY A 207 0.06 13.63 -3.59
C GLY A 207 -0.76 14.27 -2.47
N TRP A 208 -0.39 15.48 -2.04
CA TRP A 208 -1.12 16.18 -0.97
C TRP A 208 -2.46 16.76 -1.44
N PHE A 209 -2.51 17.42 -2.61
CA PHE A 209 -3.72 18.11 -3.09
C PHE A 209 -4.81 17.12 -3.53
N PHE A 210 -4.42 16.06 -4.25
CA PHE A 210 -5.35 15.05 -4.76
C PHE A 210 -5.47 13.83 -3.84
N LEU A 211 -4.77 13.82 -2.70
CA LEU A 211 -4.73 12.72 -1.73
C LEU A 211 -4.32 11.38 -2.36
N LEU A 212 -3.44 11.44 -3.36
CA LEU A 212 -3.00 10.27 -4.10
C LEU A 212 -2.02 9.44 -3.28
N ARG A 213 -2.16 8.12 -3.36
CA ARG A 213 -1.13 7.18 -2.88
C ARG A 213 0.10 7.26 -3.78
N PRO A 214 1.32 6.97 -3.29
CA PRO A 214 2.53 6.96 -4.10
C PRO A 214 2.40 6.21 -5.43
N GLY A 215 1.82 5.00 -5.38
CA GLY A 215 1.59 4.17 -6.57
C GLY A 215 0.57 4.71 -7.57
N GLU A 216 -0.15 5.80 -7.26
CA GLU A 216 -1.14 6.40 -8.16
C GLU A 216 -0.51 7.51 -9.02
N TYR A 217 0.58 8.16 -8.58
CA TYR A 217 1.25 9.23 -9.34
C TYR A 217 2.69 8.91 -9.77
N THR A 218 3.25 7.78 -9.35
CA THR A 218 4.55 7.29 -9.86
C THR A 218 4.33 6.34 -11.03
N TYR A 219 5.10 6.48 -12.11
CA TYR A 219 5.05 5.52 -13.21
C TYR A 219 5.90 4.28 -12.90
N SER A 220 5.29 3.09 -13.00
CA SER A 220 5.96 1.80 -12.86
C SER A 220 5.30 0.79 -13.79
N ALA A 221 5.53 0.94 -15.09
CA ALA A 221 5.04 -0.02 -16.07
C ALA A 221 5.65 -1.43 -15.85
N PRO A 222 4.86 -2.50 -16.08
CA PRO A 222 3.49 -2.54 -16.61
C PRO A 222 2.39 -2.48 -15.52
N ILE A 223 2.75 -2.14 -14.28
CA ILE A 223 1.92 -2.41 -13.09
C ILE A 223 0.80 -1.37 -12.90
N ASN A 224 1.04 -0.11 -13.28
CA ASN A 224 0.09 0.97 -13.00
C ASN A 224 -0.02 2.02 -14.12
N THR A 225 -1.19 2.67 -14.16
CA THR A 225 -1.47 3.84 -14.97
C THR A 225 -1.41 5.08 -14.08
N PRO A 226 -0.40 5.97 -14.23
CA PRO A 226 -0.26 7.11 -13.36
C PRO A 226 -1.37 8.14 -13.63
N PHE A 227 -1.85 8.75 -12.55
CA PHE A 227 -2.75 9.89 -12.55
C PHE A 227 -2.20 11.03 -13.41
N ARG A 228 -3.08 11.66 -14.19
CA ARG A 228 -2.75 12.79 -15.06
C ARG A 228 -3.71 13.94 -14.77
N LEU A 229 -3.23 15.17 -14.98
CA LEU A 229 -4.05 16.36 -14.78
C LEU A 229 -5.32 16.36 -15.65
N LYS A 230 -5.27 15.73 -16.84
CA LYS A 230 -6.42 15.56 -17.74
C LYS A 230 -7.53 14.68 -17.17
N ASP A 231 -7.25 13.94 -16.09
CA ASP A 231 -8.21 13.07 -15.43
C ASP A 231 -9.07 13.87 -14.42
N VAL A 232 -8.83 15.19 -14.28
CA VAL A 232 -9.56 16.09 -13.36
C VAL A 232 -10.19 17.25 -14.13
N THR A 233 -11.41 17.62 -13.73
CA THR A 233 -12.10 18.83 -14.21
C THR A 233 -12.10 19.88 -13.11
N PHE A 234 -11.66 21.09 -13.42
CA PHE A 234 -11.72 22.23 -12.50
C PHE A 234 -12.99 23.03 -12.73
N LEU A 235 -13.78 23.24 -11.66
CA LEU A 235 -14.92 24.13 -11.70
C LEU A 235 -14.41 25.58 -11.64
N THR A 236 -14.77 26.38 -12.63
CA THR A 236 -14.58 27.83 -12.59
C THR A 236 -15.81 28.46 -11.95
N PRO A 237 -15.64 29.29 -10.90
CA PRO A 237 -16.78 30.01 -10.34
C PRO A 237 -17.31 30.98 -11.39
N THR A 238 -18.60 30.85 -11.71
CA THR A 238 -19.38 31.76 -12.56
C THR A 238 -19.72 33.04 -11.82
#